data_AF-A0A845MM40-F1
#
_entry.id   AF-A0A845MM40-F1
#
_cell.length_a   1.000
_cell.length_b   1.000
_cell.length_c   1.000
_cell.angle_alpha   90.00
_cell.angle_beta   90.00
_cell.angle_gamma   90.00
#
_symmetry.space_group_name_H-M   'P 1'
#
loop_
_entity.id
_entity.type
_entity.pdbx_description
1 polymer ?
#
loop_
_entity_poly.entity_id
_entity_poly.type
_entity_poly.pdbx_seq_one_letter_code
_entity_poly.pdbx_strand_id
1 'polypeptide(L)'
;MNDMIPKNVLSYIDPLPESDLCEEIKARKEKFRNLYGEDYVRSIVWTAQEAREILDFLGVSKDSAMYHFYQNAFDYPKLNCEDNIFGLSQIRDDYIDPFWKGEFGRLEKRYLLISSPEGEHSFFYDKETDSVSGVDWDDMSLLVGGVIRPEFQSFYDFLEWYYGVEP
;
A
#
# COMPACT_ATOMS: atom_id res chain seq x y z
N MET A 1 6.91 6.08 -18.30
CA MET A 1 6.60 5.45 -17.01
C MET A 1 5.10 5.53 -16.86
N ASN A 2 4.37 4.41 -17.09
CA ASN A 2 2.94 4.18 -16.74
C ASN A 2 2.24 3.09 -17.57
N ASP A 3 2.89 2.45 -18.55
CA ASP A 3 2.21 1.49 -19.44
C ASP A 3 1.72 0.20 -18.73
N MET A 4 2.21 -0.05 -17.52
CA MET A 4 1.84 -1.22 -16.70
C MET A 4 0.65 -0.95 -15.78
N ILE A 5 0.37 0.31 -15.41
CA ILE A 5 -0.71 0.65 -14.48
C ILE A 5 -2.04 0.72 -15.26
N PRO A 6 -3.11 0.06 -14.79
CA PRO A 6 -4.42 0.15 -15.42
C PRO A 6 -4.89 1.59 -15.62
N LYS A 7 -5.47 1.88 -16.80
CA LYS A 7 -5.82 3.26 -17.20
C LYS A 7 -6.84 3.92 -16.28
N ASN A 8 -7.79 3.15 -15.76
CA ASN A 8 -8.79 3.59 -14.78
C ASN A 8 -8.16 3.97 -13.43
N VAL A 9 -7.03 3.37 -13.07
CA VAL A 9 -6.32 3.64 -11.81
C VAL A 9 -5.50 4.94 -11.91
N LEU A 10 -5.00 5.29 -13.09
CA LEU A 10 -4.14 6.47 -13.29
C LEU A 10 -4.75 7.79 -12.79
N SER A 11 -6.08 7.96 -12.80
CA SER A 11 -6.75 9.17 -12.28
C SER A 11 -6.72 9.31 -10.75
N TYR A 12 -6.43 8.22 -10.05
CA TYR A 12 -6.38 8.12 -8.58
C TYR A 12 -4.95 8.20 -8.03
N ILE A 13 -3.96 8.21 -8.92
CA ILE A 13 -2.53 8.33 -8.59
C ILE A 13 -2.10 9.79 -8.69
N ASP A 14 -1.64 10.36 -7.58
CA ASP A 14 -0.81 11.55 -7.61
C ASP A 14 0.65 11.09 -7.75
N PRO A 15 1.37 11.49 -8.83
CA PRO A 15 2.67 10.93 -9.13
C PRO A 15 3.72 11.28 -8.07
N LEU A 16 4.55 10.29 -7.72
CA LEU A 16 5.72 10.53 -6.88
C LEU A 16 6.79 11.30 -7.65
N PRO A 17 7.31 12.38 -7.06
CA PRO A 17 8.42 13.11 -7.62
C PRO A 17 9.76 12.37 -7.45
N GLU A 18 10.61 12.41 -8.48
CA GLU A 18 11.89 11.69 -8.51
C GLU A 18 12.94 12.23 -7.53
N SER A 19 12.80 13.49 -7.10
CA SER A 19 13.80 14.15 -6.26
C SER A 19 13.19 15.19 -5.33
N ASP A 20 13.69 15.18 -4.09
CA ASP A 20 13.48 16.18 -3.04
C ASP A 20 13.87 17.61 -3.40
N LEU A 21 14.60 17.79 -4.51
CA LEU A 21 14.96 19.10 -5.03
C LEU A 21 13.85 19.72 -5.87
N CYS A 22 12.82 18.97 -6.25
CA CYS A 22 11.67 19.47 -7.00
C CYS A 22 10.91 20.52 -6.19
N GLU A 23 10.66 21.69 -6.79
CA GLU A 23 9.92 22.78 -6.16
C GLU A 23 8.51 22.37 -5.74
N GLU A 24 7.89 21.43 -6.45
CA GLU A 24 6.59 20.86 -6.07
C GLU A 24 6.66 20.08 -4.75
N ILE A 25 7.70 19.27 -4.54
CA ILE A 25 7.92 18.58 -3.26
C ILE A 25 8.14 19.61 -2.17
N LYS A 26 9.02 20.59 -2.39
CA LYS A 26 9.33 21.59 -1.36
C LYS A 26 8.07 22.31 -0.91
N ALA A 27 7.24 22.75 -1.85
CA ALA A 27 5.96 23.37 -1.58
C ALA A 27 4.98 22.43 -0.83
N ARG A 28 4.91 21.14 -1.20
CA ARG A 28 4.08 20.14 -0.50
C ARG A 28 4.59 19.86 0.91
N LYS A 29 5.89 19.57 1.08
CA LYS A 29 6.55 19.36 2.38
C LYS A 29 6.34 20.59 3.27
N GLU A 30 6.48 21.79 2.75
CA GLU A 30 6.24 23.03 3.51
C GLU A 30 4.76 23.22 3.90
N LYS A 31 3.82 22.92 2.99
CA LYS A 31 2.38 22.93 3.30
C LYS A 31 2.04 21.99 4.46
N PHE A 32 2.49 20.74 4.40
CA PHE A 32 2.21 19.74 5.44
C PHE A 32 2.98 20.04 6.73
N ARG A 33 4.22 20.55 6.65
CA ARG A 33 5.03 20.96 7.82
C ARG A 33 4.31 21.98 8.66
N ASN A 34 3.70 22.97 8.02
CA ASN A 34 2.96 24.04 8.70
C ASN A 34 1.69 23.54 9.40
N LEU A 35 1.12 22.43 8.92
CA LEU A 35 -0.13 21.88 9.46
C LEU A 35 0.10 20.81 10.53
N TYR A 36 1.11 19.97 10.36
CA TYR A 36 1.29 18.72 11.13
C TYR A 36 2.69 18.55 11.73
N GLY A 37 3.61 19.47 11.43
CA GLY A 37 5.00 19.42 11.91
C GLY A 37 5.96 18.63 11.02
N GLU A 38 7.25 18.73 11.35
CA GLU A 38 8.35 18.14 10.58
C GLU A 38 8.34 16.60 10.61
N ASP A 39 7.93 16.00 11.74
CA ASP A 39 7.90 14.54 11.90
C ASP A 39 6.86 13.89 10.98
N TYR A 40 5.69 14.51 10.83
CA TYR A 40 4.64 14.05 9.90
C TYR A 40 5.10 14.13 8.45
N VAL A 41 5.76 15.23 8.05
CA VAL A 41 6.27 15.38 6.67
C VAL A 41 7.28 14.29 6.33
N ARG A 42 8.15 13.93 7.27
CA ARG A 42 9.13 12.85 7.07
C ARG A 42 8.50 11.47 7.03
N SER A 43 7.33 11.28 7.66
CA SER A 43 6.65 9.99 7.70
C SER A 43 5.78 9.72 6.48
N ILE A 44 5.35 10.74 5.71
CA ILE A 44 4.40 10.54 4.59
C ILE A 44 4.80 11.17 3.23
N VAL A 45 5.77 12.09 3.18
CA VAL A 45 6.14 12.76 1.92
C VAL A 45 7.46 12.18 1.39
N TRP A 46 7.33 11.17 0.54
CA TRP A 46 8.47 10.47 -0.04
C TRP A 46 8.72 10.83 -1.51
N THR A 47 9.94 10.61 -1.95
CA THR A 47 10.35 10.54 -3.35
C THR A 47 10.08 9.15 -3.93
N ALA A 48 10.09 9.03 -5.26
CA ALA A 48 10.05 7.71 -5.91
C ALA A 48 11.21 6.80 -5.46
N GLN A 49 12.38 7.38 -5.14
CA GLN A 49 13.53 6.63 -4.63
C GLN A 49 13.28 6.08 -3.22
N GLU A 50 12.77 6.90 -2.30
CA GLU A 50 12.43 6.47 -0.94
C GLU A 50 11.31 5.41 -0.96
N ALA A 51 10.30 5.57 -1.82
CA ALA A 51 9.26 4.56 -1.98
C ALA A 51 9.83 3.20 -2.43
N ARG A 52 10.76 3.20 -3.40
CA ARG A 52 11.47 1.97 -3.83
C ARG A 52 12.27 1.33 -2.68
N GLU A 53 12.93 2.13 -1.86
CA GLU A 53 13.69 1.63 -0.71
C GLU A 53 12.78 0.98 0.34
N ILE A 54 11.59 1.54 0.55
CA ILE A 54 10.59 0.97 1.46
C ILE A 54 10.00 -0.32 0.88
N LEU A 55 9.67 -0.36 -0.40
CA LEU A 55 9.21 -1.58 -1.07
C LEU A 55 10.25 -2.70 -1.02
N ASP A 56 11.53 -2.36 -1.24
CA ASP A 56 12.65 -3.29 -1.10
C ASP A 56 12.77 -3.79 0.36
N PHE A 57 12.57 -2.92 1.37
CA PHE A 57 12.56 -3.28 2.79
C PHE A 57 11.39 -4.22 3.16
N LEU A 58 10.21 -4.00 2.59
CA LEU A 58 9.03 -4.86 2.76
C LEU A 58 9.19 -6.23 2.06
N GLY A 59 10.16 -6.35 1.16
CA GLY A 59 10.40 -7.56 0.37
C GLY A 59 9.42 -7.74 -0.79
N VAL A 60 8.88 -6.63 -1.33
CA VAL A 60 8.01 -6.65 -2.50
C VAL A 60 8.85 -6.82 -3.76
N SER A 61 8.43 -7.71 -4.67
CA SER A 61 9.15 -7.97 -5.93
C SER A 61 9.10 -6.77 -6.86
N LYS A 62 10.22 -6.44 -7.53
CA LYS A 62 10.32 -5.30 -8.47
C LYS A 62 9.46 -5.42 -9.72
N ASP A 63 9.09 -6.65 -10.05
CA ASP A 63 8.25 -6.98 -11.20
C ASP A 63 6.75 -7.06 -10.84
N SER A 64 6.39 -6.80 -9.57
CA SER A 64 5.03 -6.93 -9.06
C SER A 64 4.19 -5.67 -9.31
N ALA A 65 2.88 -5.83 -9.43
CA ALA A 65 1.96 -4.72 -9.62
C ALA A 65 2.01 -3.75 -8.43
N MET A 66 2.13 -4.25 -7.20
CA MET A 66 2.29 -3.43 -6.00
C MET A 66 3.53 -2.52 -6.07
N TYR A 67 4.67 -3.06 -6.51
CA TYR A 67 5.89 -2.30 -6.65
C TYR A 67 5.76 -1.20 -7.70
N HIS A 68 5.14 -1.53 -8.84
CA HIS A 68 4.85 -0.57 -9.89
C HIS A 68 3.86 0.52 -9.48
N PHE A 69 2.88 0.20 -8.64
CA PHE A 69 1.94 1.18 -8.13
C PHE A 69 2.62 2.14 -7.13
N TYR A 70 3.14 1.63 -6.01
CA TYR A 70 3.61 2.47 -4.92
C TYR A 70 4.93 3.19 -5.20
N GLN A 71 5.75 2.75 -6.17
CA GLN A 71 6.90 3.56 -6.60
C GLN A 71 6.49 4.82 -7.37
N ASN A 72 5.24 4.89 -7.82
CA ASN A 72 4.70 5.99 -8.60
C ASN A 72 3.57 6.75 -7.89
N ALA A 73 3.01 6.24 -6.78
CA ALA A 73 1.83 6.80 -6.13
C ALA A 73 2.15 7.49 -4.80
N PHE A 74 1.73 8.75 -4.67
CA PHE A 74 1.83 9.52 -3.44
C PHE A 74 0.98 8.90 -2.33
N ASP A 75 1.43 9.08 -1.09
CA ASP A 75 1.07 8.24 0.05
C ASP A 75 -0.34 8.43 0.66
N TYR A 76 -1.25 8.99 -0.12
CA TYR A 76 -2.69 8.84 0.04
C TYR A 76 -3.28 8.78 -1.36
N PRO A 77 -3.44 7.59 -1.95
CA PRO A 77 -4.16 7.49 -3.21
C PRO A 77 -5.58 8.04 -2.99
N LYS A 78 -6.17 8.68 -4.00
CA LYS A 78 -7.51 9.26 -3.85
C LYS A 78 -8.46 8.14 -3.44
N LEU A 79 -9.03 8.22 -2.25
CA LEU A 79 -9.98 7.24 -1.74
C LEU A 79 -11.21 7.20 -2.66
N ASN A 80 -11.57 6.01 -3.10
CA ASN A 80 -12.88 5.71 -3.66
C ASN A 80 -13.47 4.63 -2.75
N CYS A 81 -14.69 4.85 -2.27
CA CYS A 81 -15.43 4.03 -1.30
C CYS A 81 -14.90 3.92 0.16
N GLU A 82 -15.76 3.34 1.00
CA GLU A 82 -15.75 3.35 2.47
C GLU A 82 -14.59 2.54 3.09
N ASP A 83 -13.87 1.74 2.30
CA ASP A 83 -12.72 0.95 2.74
C ASP A 83 -11.41 1.70 2.48
N ASN A 84 -10.71 2.11 3.53
CA ASN A 84 -9.42 2.82 3.38
C ASN A 84 -8.33 1.83 2.93
N ILE A 85 -7.93 1.89 1.66
CA ILE A 85 -6.66 1.32 1.20
C ILE A 85 -5.51 2.10 1.85
N PHE A 86 -4.49 1.38 2.31
CA PHE A 86 -3.37 1.98 3.00
C PHE A 86 -2.38 2.67 2.05
N GLY A 87 -1.84 3.78 2.53
CA GLY A 87 -0.58 4.30 2.02
C GLY A 87 0.57 3.35 2.34
N LEU A 88 1.67 3.45 1.60
CA LEU A 88 2.91 2.76 1.86
C LEU A 88 3.50 3.09 3.25
N SER A 89 3.24 4.26 3.86
CA SER A 89 3.57 4.53 5.28
C SER A 89 2.80 3.64 6.24
N GLN A 90 1.49 3.54 6.07
CA GLN A 90 0.65 2.68 6.90
C GLN A 90 1.06 1.21 6.74
N ILE A 91 1.27 0.73 5.51
CA ILE A 91 1.76 -0.64 5.24
C ILE A 91 3.10 -0.90 5.94
N ARG A 92 4.02 0.08 5.90
CA ARG A 92 5.32 -0.04 6.57
C ARG A 92 5.17 -0.09 8.09
N ASP A 93 4.33 0.76 8.66
CA ASP A 93 4.12 0.84 10.10
C ASP A 93 3.46 -0.46 10.61
N ASP A 94 2.48 -1.00 9.87
CA ASP A 94 1.90 -2.31 10.15
C ASP A 94 2.94 -3.44 10.04
N TYR A 95 3.79 -3.43 9.01
CA TYR A 95 4.82 -4.46 8.83
C TYR A 95 5.78 -4.57 10.03
N ILE A 96 6.05 -3.47 10.74
CA ILE A 96 6.91 -3.45 11.92
C ILE A 96 6.16 -3.59 13.24
N ASP A 97 4.82 -3.61 13.22
CA ASP A 97 4.01 -3.70 14.43
C ASP A 97 4.21 -5.06 15.13
N PRO A 98 4.60 -5.07 16.42
CA PRO A 98 4.79 -6.31 17.17
C PRO A 98 3.52 -7.16 17.32
N PHE A 99 2.32 -6.59 17.14
CA PHE A 99 1.04 -7.29 17.18
C PHE A 99 1.03 -8.50 16.23
N TRP A 100 1.40 -8.29 14.97
CA TRP A 100 1.40 -9.34 13.94
C TRP A 100 2.31 -10.50 14.33
N LYS A 101 3.50 -10.18 14.85
CA LYS A 101 4.48 -11.16 15.30
C LYS A 101 4.00 -11.98 16.49
N GLY A 102 3.26 -11.36 17.40
CA GLY A 102 2.76 -11.97 18.62
C GLY A 102 1.58 -12.92 18.37
N GLU A 103 0.55 -12.42 17.68
CA GLU A 103 -0.72 -13.12 17.51
C GLU A 103 -0.71 -14.12 16.34
N PHE A 104 -0.06 -13.76 15.23
CA PHE A 104 -0.14 -14.54 13.98
C PHE A 104 1.22 -15.09 13.52
N GLY A 105 2.22 -15.09 14.42
CA GLY A 105 3.57 -15.47 14.09
C GLY A 105 4.18 -14.53 13.04
N ARG A 106 5.07 -15.01 12.19
CA ARG A 106 5.76 -14.14 11.22
C ARG A 106 4.96 -13.92 9.92
N LEU A 107 3.68 -13.53 10.04
CA LEU A 107 2.77 -13.28 8.90
C LEU A 107 3.36 -12.27 7.93
N GLU A 108 4.02 -11.23 8.46
CA GLU A 108 4.62 -10.12 7.72
C GLU A 108 5.67 -10.58 6.70
N LYS A 109 6.25 -11.77 6.91
CA LYS A 109 7.23 -12.34 5.97
C LYS A 109 6.63 -12.63 4.61
N ARG A 110 5.35 -12.98 4.54
CA ARG A 110 4.67 -13.36 3.30
C ARG A 110 3.61 -12.34 2.92
N TYR A 111 2.80 -11.92 3.88
CA TYR A 111 1.67 -11.03 3.60
C TYR A 111 1.90 -9.62 4.13
N LEU A 112 1.33 -8.63 3.46
CA LEU A 112 1.23 -7.25 3.91
C LEU A 112 -0.25 -6.90 4.09
N LEU A 113 -0.62 -6.28 5.21
CA LEU A 113 -1.94 -5.67 5.38
C LEU A 113 -2.00 -4.41 4.51
N ILE A 114 -3.02 -4.30 3.66
CA ILE A 114 -3.14 -3.20 2.69
C ILE A 114 -4.45 -2.42 2.80
N SER A 115 -5.32 -2.77 3.75
CA SER A 115 -6.56 -2.04 4.03
C SER A 115 -6.84 -1.96 5.51
N SER A 116 -7.75 -1.04 5.87
CA SER A 116 -8.19 -0.84 7.25
C SER A 116 -8.68 -2.13 7.92
N PRO A 117 -8.37 -2.32 9.22
CA PRO A 117 -9.01 -3.30 10.09
C PRO A 117 -10.38 -2.85 10.60
N GLU A 118 -10.83 -1.64 10.22
CA GLU A 118 -12.12 -1.10 10.67
C GLU A 118 -13.27 -1.81 9.94
N GLY A 119 -13.75 -2.88 10.56
CA GLY A 119 -14.65 -3.86 9.96
C GLY A 119 -14.03 -5.24 10.15
N GLU A 120 -14.82 -6.26 10.43
CA GLU A 120 -14.32 -7.62 10.71
C GLU A 120 -13.64 -8.30 9.51
N HIS A 121 -13.25 -7.54 8.49
CA HIS A 121 -12.64 -7.96 7.23
C HIS A 121 -11.49 -7.02 6.82
N SER A 122 -10.41 -7.58 6.26
CA SER A 122 -9.30 -6.79 5.72
C SER A 122 -8.61 -7.48 4.53
N PHE A 123 -7.95 -6.68 3.69
CA PHE A 123 -7.21 -7.17 2.52
C PHE A 123 -5.74 -7.36 2.82
N PHE A 124 -5.21 -8.51 2.42
CA PHE A 124 -3.81 -8.90 2.55
C PHE A 124 -3.18 -9.17 1.18
N TYR A 125 -2.06 -8.52 0.92
CA TYR A 125 -1.24 -8.73 -0.27
C TYR A 125 -0.20 -9.84 -0.04
N ASP A 126 -0.12 -10.83 -0.94
CA ASP A 126 0.90 -11.89 -0.91
C ASP A 126 2.14 -11.50 -1.74
N LYS A 127 3.26 -11.30 -1.07
CA LYS A 127 4.53 -10.89 -1.70
C LYS A 127 5.11 -11.91 -2.66
N GLU A 128 4.75 -13.19 -2.52
CA GLU A 128 5.27 -14.26 -3.39
C GLU A 128 4.51 -14.36 -4.70
N THR A 129 3.22 -14.01 -4.71
CA THR A 129 2.32 -14.27 -5.84
C THR A 129 1.73 -13.00 -6.46
N ASP A 130 1.95 -11.83 -5.84
CA ASP A 130 1.35 -10.54 -6.20
C ASP A 130 -0.19 -10.51 -6.02
N SER A 131 -0.78 -11.56 -5.44
CA SER A 131 -2.23 -11.71 -5.27
C SER A 131 -2.75 -11.01 -4.01
N VAL A 132 -4.07 -10.80 -3.94
CA VAL A 132 -4.74 -10.18 -2.78
C VAL A 132 -5.86 -11.08 -2.27
N SER A 133 -5.92 -11.27 -0.96
CA SER A 133 -6.98 -12.03 -0.28
C SER A 133 -7.73 -11.12 0.69
N GLY A 134 -9.06 -11.12 0.61
CA GLY A 134 -9.92 -10.61 1.68
C GLY A 134 -9.99 -11.66 2.80
N VAL A 135 -9.89 -11.21 4.04
CA VAL A 135 -9.79 -12.10 5.21
C VAL A 135 -10.60 -11.53 6.35
N ASP A 136 -11.56 -12.32 6.83
CA ASP A 136 -12.25 -12.04 8.09
C ASP A 136 -11.30 -12.32 9.27
N TRP A 137 -11.39 -11.54 10.34
CA TRP A 137 -10.45 -11.65 11.47
C TRP A 137 -10.49 -13.03 12.15
N ASP A 138 -11.66 -13.66 12.18
CA ASP A 138 -11.84 -15.03 12.68
C ASP A 138 -11.16 -16.09 11.81
N ASP A 139 -10.89 -15.79 10.53
CA ASP A 139 -10.28 -16.67 9.54
C ASP A 139 -8.77 -16.44 9.36
N MET A 140 -8.15 -15.55 10.15
CA MET A 140 -6.71 -15.26 10.08
C MET A 140 -5.83 -16.50 10.21
N SER A 141 -6.25 -17.49 11.00
CA SER A 141 -5.53 -18.76 11.14
C SER A 141 -5.50 -19.57 9.82
N LEU A 142 -6.52 -19.44 8.98
CA LEU A 142 -6.59 -20.07 7.66
C LEU A 142 -5.66 -19.37 6.66
N LEU A 143 -5.52 -18.03 6.75
CA LEU A 143 -4.54 -17.27 5.96
C LEU A 143 -3.11 -17.71 6.30
N VAL A 144 -2.78 -17.76 7.61
CA VAL A 144 -1.47 -18.23 8.10
C VAL A 144 -1.20 -19.68 7.66
N GLY A 145 -2.24 -20.52 7.65
CA GLY A 145 -2.16 -21.90 7.19
C GLY A 145 -2.07 -22.08 5.67
N GLY A 146 -2.20 -21.00 4.88
CA GLY A 146 -2.19 -21.03 3.41
C GLY A 146 -3.43 -21.70 2.81
N VAL A 147 -4.55 -21.65 3.52
CA VAL A 147 -5.83 -22.26 3.10
C VAL A 147 -6.70 -21.27 2.33
N ILE A 148 -6.64 -19.98 2.69
CA ILE A 148 -7.37 -18.92 1.99
C ILE A 148 -6.86 -18.83 0.55
N ARG A 149 -7.82 -18.75 -0.38
CA ARG A 149 -7.53 -18.54 -1.80
C ARG A 149 -7.60 -17.04 -2.09
N PRO A 150 -6.72 -16.54 -2.98
CA PRO A 150 -6.77 -15.15 -3.36
C PRO A 150 -8.08 -14.81 -4.07
N GLU A 151 -8.67 -13.67 -3.69
CA GLU A 151 -9.82 -13.08 -4.38
C GLU A 151 -9.40 -12.42 -5.69
N PHE A 152 -8.20 -11.84 -5.70
CA PHE A 152 -7.61 -11.13 -6.83
C PHE A 152 -6.28 -11.78 -7.21
N GLN A 153 -6.05 -12.08 -8.49
CA GLN A 153 -4.85 -12.81 -8.92
C GLN A 153 -3.61 -11.90 -9.00
N SER A 154 -3.81 -10.58 -9.04
CA SER A 154 -2.77 -9.57 -8.97
C SER A 154 -3.22 -8.36 -8.15
N PHE A 155 -2.26 -7.54 -7.70
CA PHE A 155 -2.58 -6.26 -7.05
C PHE A 155 -3.28 -5.30 -8.03
N TYR A 156 -3.03 -5.42 -9.34
CA TYR A 156 -3.78 -4.63 -10.33
C TYR A 156 -5.24 -5.05 -10.44
N ASP A 157 -5.55 -6.35 -10.38
CA ASP A 157 -6.93 -6.83 -10.38
C ASP A 157 -7.70 -6.22 -9.18
N PHE A 158 -7.03 -6.17 -8.02
CA PHE A 158 -7.56 -5.53 -6.82
C PHE A 158 -7.78 -4.03 -7.03
N LEU A 159 -6.80 -3.29 -7.56
CA LEU A 159 -6.96 -1.86 -7.82
C LEU A 159 -8.03 -1.55 -8.87
N GLU A 160 -8.17 -2.39 -9.90
CA GLU A 160 -9.23 -2.26 -10.89
C GLU A 160 -10.62 -2.47 -10.29
N TRP A 161 -10.77 -3.40 -9.36
CA TRP A 161 -12.01 -3.58 -8.61
C TRP A 161 -12.27 -2.40 -7.66
N TYR A 162 -11.27 -2.01 -6.86
CA TYR A 162 -11.37 -0.95 -5.85
C TYR A 162 -11.72 0.41 -6.48
N TYR A 163 -11.08 0.76 -7.61
CA TYR A 163 -11.36 2.00 -8.34
C TYR A 163 -12.39 1.84 -9.46
N GLY A 164 -12.89 0.62 -9.72
CA GLY A 164 -13.78 0.31 -10.83
C GLY A 164 -15.26 0.56 -10.56
N VAL A 165 -15.64 0.79 -9.30
CA VAL A 165 -17.00 1.19 -8.95
C VAL A 165 -17.13 2.69 -9.23
N GLU A 166 -17.90 3.04 -10.27
CA GLU A 166 -18.19 4.44 -10.60
C GLU A 166 -18.75 5.18 -9.36
N PRO A 167 -18.32 6.42 -9.08
CA PRO A 167 -18.88 7.24 -7.99
C PRO A 167 -20.35 7.63 -8.19
#